data_AF-A0A4R2K4X7-F1
#
_entry.id   AF-A0A4R2K4X7-F1
#
_cell.length_a   1.000
_cell.length_b   1.000
_cell.length_c   1.000
_cell.angle_alpha   90.00
_cell.angle_beta   90.00
_cell.angle_gamma   90.00
#
_symmetry.space_group_name_H-M   'P 1'
#
loop_
_entity.id
_entity.type
_entity.pdbx_description
1 polymer ?
#
loop_
_entity_poly.entity_id
_entity_poly.type
_entity_poly.pdbx_seq_one_letter_code
_entity_poly.pdbx_strand_id
1 'polypeptide(L)'
;MNNGLWWLVVVFVVLAVLGAVAMRARNRQKDTAYTTLAQQYGWRYLAEDPQLPARFTGEPFGTGHYRKARFVLSGQYRGYPMVAFDYSFSPPGDGEGSSPTHRYSVVVLTTRPPTPQLAAQLPANQRFEGASLITWIRGRMDATKLMGLLNSTCDALDQVPPHLWQG
;
A
#
# COMPACT_ATOMS: atom_id res chain seq x y z
N MET A 1 -50.78 -12.96 1.19
CA MET A 1 -49.35 -12.70 0.95
C MET A 1 -48.85 -11.70 1.97
N ASN A 2 -47.77 -12.01 2.71
CA ASN A 2 -47.30 -11.18 3.82
C ASN A 2 -46.56 -9.93 3.30
N ASN A 3 -47.22 -8.78 3.34
CA ASN A 3 -46.65 -7.45 3.06
C ASN A 3 -45.42 -7.15 3.95
N GLY A 4 -45.31 -7.85 5.09
CA GLY A 4 -44.17 -7.86 6.00
C GLY A 4 -42.84 -8.28 5.38
N LEU A 5 -42.83 -9.16 4.38
CA LEU A 5 -41.58 -9.62 3.77
C LEU A 5 -41.04 -8.62 2.72
N TRP A 6 -41.96 -7.91 2.04
CA TRP A 6 -41.61 -6.95 1.00
C TRP A 6 -40.89 -5.70 1.53
N TRP A 7 -41.33 -5.16 2.68
CA TRP A 7 -40.68 -3.97 3.25
C TRP A 7 -39.26 -4.28 3.74
N LEU A 8 -39.00 -5.48 4.26
CA LEU A 8 -37.66 -5.93 4.66
C LEU A 8 -36.70 -5.98 3.48
N VAL A 9 -37.16 -6.48 2.33
CA VAL A 9 -36.37 -6.50 1.09
C VAL A 9 -36.05 -5.08 0.64
N VAL A 10 -37.02 -4.17 0.65
CA VAL A 10 -36.80 -2.76 0.27
C VAL A 10 -35.79 -2.09 1.19
N VAL A 11 -35.91 -2.26 2.52
CA VAL A 11 -34.96 -1.71 3.49
C VAL A 11 -33.56 -2.27 3.27
N PHE A 12 -33.43 -3.58 3.06
CA PHE A 12 -32.14 -4.22 2.78
C PHE A 12 -31.48 -3.68 1.51
N VAL A 13 -32.26 -3.54 0.42
CA VAL A 13 -31.77 -2.98 -0.85
C VAL A 13 -31.34 -1.52 -0.67
N VAL A 14 -32.11 -0.70 0.04
CA VAL A 14 -31.76 0.70 0.31
C VAL A 14 -30.46 0.78 1.12
N LEU A 15 -30.31 -0.02 2.17
CA LEU A 15 -29.07 -0.07 2.96
C LEU A 15 -27.87 -0.53 2.12
N ALA A 16 -28.04 -1.53 1.26
CA ALA A 16 -26.99 -1.99 0.36
C ALA A 16 -26.57 -0.90 -0.64
N VAL A 17 -27.53 -0.17 -1.21
CA VAL A 17 -27.26 0.94 -2.14
C VAL A 17 -26.57 2.10 -1.43
N LEU A 18 -27.04 2.51 -0.26
CA LEU A 18 -26.40 3.56 0.55
C LEU A 18 -24.97 3.18 0.93
N GLY A 19 -24.76 1.93 1.33
CA GLY A 19 -23.42 1.38 1.59
C GLY A 19 -22.52 1.43 0.36
N ALA A 20 -23.03 1.03 -0.81
CA ALA A 20 -22.28 1.09 -2.07
C ALA A 20 -21.91 2.52 -2.49
N VAL A 21 -22.82 3.49 -2.34
CA VAL A 21 -22.58 4.91 -2.63
C VAL A 21 -21.53 5.49 -1.70
N ALA A 22 -21.64 5.24 -0.38
CA ALA A 22 -20.66 5.69 0.60
C ALA A 22 -19.25 5.12 0.31
N MET A 23 -19.15 3.85 -0.08
CA MET A 23 -17.88 3.25 -0.50
C MET A 23 -17.29 3.91 -1.74
N ARG A 24 -18.13 4.23 -2.74
CA ARG A 24 -17.69 4.90 -3.98
C ARG A 24 -17.21 6.33 -3.71
N ALA A 25 -17.90 7.06 -2.85
CA ALA A 25 -17.51 8.42 -2.45
C ALA A 25 -16.16 8.43 -1.73
N ARG A 26 -15.93 7.48 -0.81
CA ARG A 26 -14.63 7.33 -0.13
C ARG A 26 -13.48 7.04 -1.10
N ASN A 27 -13.70 6.19 -2.10
CA ASN A 27 -12.68 5.94 -3.11
C ASN A 27 -12.38 7.18 -3.94
N ARG A 28 -13.40 7.94 -4.36
CA ARG A 28 -13.22 9.20 -5.10
C ARG A 28 -12.41 10.23 -4.31
N GLN A 29 -12.68 10.38 -3.02
CA GLN A 29 -11.92 11.30 -2.16
C GLN A 29 -10.43 10.92 -2.13
N LYS A 30 -10.11 9.62 -2.06
CA LYS A 30 -8.72 9.15 -2.15
C LYS A 30 -8.13 9.43 -3.53
N ASP A 31 -8.85 9.13 -4.61
CA ASP A 31 -8.36 9.39 -5.97
C ASP A 31 -7.99 10.87 -6.16
N THR A 32 -8.86 11.80 -5.74
CA THR A 32 -8.57 13.24 -5.78
C THR A 32 -7.34 13.58 -4.94
N ALA A 33 -7.27 13.14 -3.69
CA ALA A 33 -6.16 13.47 -2.79
C ALA A 33 -4.80 12.98 -3.34
N TYR A 34 -4.76 11.76 -3.88
CA TYR A 34 -3.55 11.19 -4.46
C TYR A 34 -3.18 11.83 -5.80
N THR A 35 -4.17 12.22 -6.60
CA THR A 35 -3.93 12.99 -7.83
C THR A 35 -3.33 14.36 -7.53
N THR A 36 -3.86 15.07 -6.53
CA THR A 36 -3.32 16.35 -6.07
C THR A 36 -1.89 16.20 -5.56
N LEU A 37 -1.64 15.18 -4.74
CA LEU A 37 -0.30 14.90 -4.22
C LEU A 37 0.69 14.59 -5.36
N ALA A 38 0.26 13.81 -6.34
CA ALA A 38 1.07 13.50 -7.51
C ALA A 38 1.45 14.77 -8.29
N GLN A 39 0.49 15.67 -8.51
CA GLN A 39 0.76 16.96 -9.17
C GLN A 39 1.73 17.82 -8.37
N GLN A 40 1.55 17.90 -7.05
CA GLN A 40 2.39 18.72 -6.17
C GLN A 40 3.87 18.31 -6.20
N TYR A 41 4.14 17.00 -6.23
CA TYR A 41 5.51 16.46 -6.21
C TYR A 41 6.04 16.03 -7.58
N GLY A 42 5.27 16.26 -8.66
CA GLY A 42 5.64 15.81 -10.01
C GLY A 42 5.69 14.27 -10.15
N TRP A 43 4.92 13.56 -9.33
CA TRP A 43 4.80 12.11 -9.39
C TRP A 43 3.71 11.67 -10.36
N ARG A 44 3.76 10.40 -10.74
CA ARG A 44 2.71 9.74 -11.52
C ARG A 44 1.79 8.95 -10.59
N TYR A 45 0.50 9.16 -10.76
CA TYR A 45 -0.56 8.44 -10.06
C TYR A 45 -1.25 7.40 -10.96
N LEU A 46 -1.51 6.21 -10.42
CA LEU A 46 -2.35 5.18 -11.00
C LEU A 46 -3.33 4.66 -9.95
N ALA A 47 -4.61 4.54 -10.29
CA ALA A 47 -5.63 4.09 -9.34
C ALA A 47 -5.40 2.64 -8.87
N GLU A 48 -4.96 1.74 -9.77
CA GLU A 48 -4.65 0.34 -9.48
C GLU A 48 -3.55 -0.16 -10.44
N ASP A 49 -2.61 -0.96 -9.93
CA ASP A 49 -1.64 -1.74 -10.72
C ASP A 49 -1.64 -3.19 -10.20
N PRO A 50 -2.31 -4.12 -10.88
CA PRO A 50 -2.39 -5.52 -10.45
C PRO A 50 -1.06 -6.27 -10.50
N GLN A 51 -0.11 -5.81 -11.33
CA GLN A 51 1.16 -6.51 -11.55
C GLN A 51 2.26 -6.04 -10.60
N LEU A 52 2.13 -4.84 -10.03
CA LEU A 52 3.12 -4.27 -9.13
C LEU A 52 3.49 -5.18 -7.93
N PRO A 53 2.54 -5.80 -7.20
CA PRO A 53 2.89 -6.69 -6.08
C PRO A 53 3.68 -7.94 -6.48
N ALA A 54 3.59 -8.39 -7.74
CA ALA A 54 4.29 -9.58 -8.22
C ALA A 54 5.79 -9.33 -8.45
N ARG A 55 6.24 -8.07 -8.40
CA ARG A 55 7.65 -7.70 -8.54
C ARG A 55 8.47 -7.88 -7.27
N PHE A 56 7.80 -8.15 -6.14
CA PHE A 56 8.41 -8.24 -4.81
C PHE A 56 8.12 -9.60 -4.19
N THR A 57 9.06 -10.09 -3.37
CA THR A 57 9.03 -11.42 -2.75
C THR A 57 9.19 -11.33 -1.23
N GLY A 58 8.54 -12.21 -0.46
CA GLY A 58 8.54 -12.18 1.01
C GLY A 58 7.64 -11.08 1.60
N GLU A 59 7.49 -11.02 2.93
CA GLU A 59 6.50 -10.17 3.61
C GLU A 59 6.54 -8.67 3.24
N PRO A 60 5.41 -7.99 3.01
CA PRO A 60 4.04 -8.47 3.11
C PRO A 60 3.58 -9.22 1.84
N PHE A 61 4.45 -9.39 0.85
CA PHE A 61 4.20 -10.10 -0.41
C PHE A 61 4.43 -11.61 -0.27
N GLY A 62 4.29 -12.33 -1.38
CA GLY A 62 4.60 -13.76 -1.45
C GLY A 62 3.52 -14.69 -0.90
N THR A 63 2.66 -14.24 0.03
CA THR A 63 1.58 -15.04 0.61
C THR A 63 0.19 -14.65 0.09
N GLY A 64 -0.79 -15.56 0.25
CA GLY A 64 -2.20 -15.35 -0.11
C GLY A 64 -2.50 -15.13 -1.60
N HIS A 65 -3.75 -14.76 -1.89
CA HIS A 65 -4.32 -14.59 -3.23
C HIS A 65 -4.94 -13.19 -3.42
N TYR A 66 -5.38 -12.89 -4.65
CA TYR A 66 -6.05 -11.62 -5.01
C TYR A 66 -5.27 -10.36 -4.62
N ARG A 67 -3.95 -10.40 -4.87
CA ARG A 67 -3.03 -9.30 -4.57
C ARG A 67 -3.34 -8.09 -5.43
N LYS A 68 -3.50 -6.92 -4.81
CA LYS A 68 -3.79 -5.65 -5.51
C LYS A 68 -2.95 -4.53 -4.92
N ALA A 69 -2.34 -3.73 -5.79
CA ALA A 69 -1.79 -2.42 -5.44
C ALA A 69 -2.76 -1.34 -5.91
N ARG A 70 -3.19 -0.47 -5.00
CA ARG A 70 -4.08 0.67 -5.28
C ARG A 70 -3.44 1.97 -4.87
N PHE A 71 -3.95 3.06 -5.43
CA PHE A 71 -3.46 4.41 -5.19
C PHE A 71 -1.93 4.50 -5.37
N VAL A 72 -1.46 3.95 -6.47
CA VAL A 72 -0.03 3.81 -6.76
C VAL A 72 0.52 5.18 -7.14
N LEU A 73 1.51 5.64 -6.38
CA LEU A 73 2.32 6.82 -6.68
C LEU A 73 3.72 6.36 -7.05
N SER A 74 4.28 6.96 -8.10
CA SER A 74 5.64 6.66 -8.56
C SER A 74 6.36 7.95 -8.96
N GLY A 75 7.61 8.09 -8.57
CA GLY A 75 8.39 9.28 -8.88
C GLY A 75 9.74 9.31 -8.17
N GLN A 76 10.24 10.52 -7.93
CA GLN A 76 11.49 10.74 -7.21
C GLN A 76 11.17 11.46 -5.90
N TYR A 77 11.80 11.04 -4.80
CA TYR A 77 11.72 11.77 -3.53
C TYR A 77 13.09 11.83 -2.88
N ARG A 78 13.57 13.05 -2.61
CA ARG A 78 14.93 13.29 -2.05
C ARG A 78 16.05 12.58 -2.81
N GLY A 79 15.92 12.45 -4.14
CA GLY A 79 16.91 11.81 -5.00
C GLY A 79 16.80 10.29 -5.12
N TYR A 80 15.84 9.66 -4.43
CA TYR A 80 15.54 8.24 -4.52
C TYR A 80 14.31 7.98 -5.41
N PRO A 81 14.42 7.10 -6.42
CA PRO A 81 13.24 6.60 -7.11
C PRO A 81 12.34 5.88 -6.11
N MET A 82 11.05 6.19 -6.14
CA MET A 82 10.09 5.66 -5.20
C MET A 82 8.83 5.15 -5.87
N VAL A 83 8.24 4.15 -5.24
CA VAL A 83 6.87 3.69 -5.48
C VAL A 83 6.16 3.53 -4.15
N ALA A 84 4.94 4.06 -4.05
CA ALA A 84 4.11 3.93 -2.86
C ALA A 84 2.70 3.49 -3.22
N PHE A 85 2.11 2.58 -2.45
CA PHE A 85 0.79 2.02 -2.76
C PHE A 85 0.09 1.40 -1.55
N ASP A 86 -1.24 1.35 -1.60
CA ASP A 86 -2.08 0.50 -0.75
C ASP A 86 -2.03 -0.93 -1.30
N TYR A 87 -1.41 -1.84 -0.54
CA TYR A 87 -1.39 -3.26 -0.83
C TYR A 87 -2.54 -3.97 -0.11
N SER A 88 -3.20 -4.90 -0.80
CA SER A 88 -4.18 -5.80 -0.18
C SER A 88 -4.09 -7.20 -0.75
N PHE A 89 -4.36 -8.20 0.10
CA PHE A 89 -4.46 -9.60 -0.28
C PHE A 89 -5.46 -10.33 0.62
N SER A 90 -5.99 -11.44 0.12
CA SER A 90 -6.72 -12.40 0.94
C SER A 90 -5.77 -13.49 1.38
N PRO A 91 -5.64 -13.78 2.68
CA PRO A 91 -4.80 -14.88 3.14
C PRO A 91 -5.34 -16.21 2.60
N PRO A 92 -4.51 -17.27 2.55
CA PRO A 92 -5.02 -18.61 2.26
C PRO A 92 -6.17 -18.92 3.21
N GLY A 93 -7.28 -19.43 2.67
CA GLY A 93 -8.41 -19.83 3.51
C GLY A 93 -8.03 -21.03 4.36
N ASP A 94 -8.48 -21.03 5.61
CA ASP A 94 -8.40 -22.15 6.55
C ASP A 94 -9.59 -23.13 6.40
N GLY A 95 -10.48 -22.88 5.43
CA GLY A 95 -11.66 -23.69 5.16
C GLY A 95 -12.95 -23.17 5.81
N GLU A 96 -12.87 -22.13 6.65
CA GLU A 96 -14.01 -21.63 7.42
C GLU A 96 -14.29 -20.15 7.11
N GLY A 97 -15.21 -19.91 6.17
CA GLY A 97 -15.73 -18.57 5.86
C GLY A 97 -14.82 -17.68 4.98
N SER A 98 -15.27 -16.45 4.73
CA SER A 98 -14.50 -15.45 3.97
C SER A 98 -13.39 -14.87 4.84
N SER A 99 -12.14 -15.23 4.58
CA SER A 99 -11.00 -14.69 5.32
C SER A 99 -10.90 -13.16 5.12
N PRO A 100 -10.66 -12.38 6.18
CA PRO A 100 -10.62 -10.93 6.08
C PRO A 100 -9.48 -10.47 5.17
N THR A 101 -9.74 -9.52 4.28
CA THR A 101 -8.69 -8.93 3.43
C THR A 101 -7.66 -8.19 4.28
N HIS A 102 -6.40 -8.61 4.23
CA HIS A 102 -5.28 -7.92 4.84
C HIS A 102 -4.88 -6.71 3.99
N ARG A 103 -4.49 -5.62 4.66
CA ARG A 103 -4.11 -4.36 4.00
C ARG A 103 -2.86 -3.77 4.61
N TYR A 104 -1.97 -3.31 3.76
CA TYR A 104 -0.72 -2.66 4.11
C TYR A 104 -0.54 -1.40 3.28
N SER A 105 0.05 -0.39 3.88
CA SER A 105 0.61 0.76 3.17
C SER A 105 2.07 0.42 2.89
N VAL A 106 2.49 0.47 1.63
CA VAL A 106 3.84 0.10 1.23
C VAL A 106 4.52 1.30 0.59
N VAL A 107 5.78 1.52 0.96
CA VAL A 107 6.73 2.42 0.29
C VAL A 107 7.95 1.60 -0.12
N VAL A 108 8.37 1.78 -1.36
CA VAL A 108 9.58 1.18 -1.92
C VAL A 108 10.48 2.31 -2.38
N LEU A 109 11.69 2.37 -1.82
CA LEU A 109 12.74 3.29 -2.26
C LEU A 109 13.85 2.50 -2.94
N THR A 110 14.17 2.85 -4.18
CA THR A 110 15.31 2.27 -4.89
C THR A 110 16.57 3.03 -4.51
N THR A 111 17.52 2.33 -3.89
CA THR A 111 18.85 2.84 -3.55
C THR A 111 19.82 2.56 -4.70
N ARG A 112 20.97 3.26 -4.72
CA ARG A 112 22.10 2.88 -5.60
C ARG A 112 22.95 1.83 -4.88
N PRO A 113 23.64 0.90 -5.60
CA PRO A 113 24.24 -0.29 -4.98
C PRO A 113 25.52 0.02 -4.19
N PRO A 114 25.99 -0.88 -3.29
CA PRO A 114 25.41 -2.16 -2.83
C PRO A 114 24.53 -2.07 -1.56
N THR A 115 23.74 -3.12 -1.31
CA THR A 115 22.87 -3.30 -0.14
C THR A 115 23.70 -3.19 1.15
N PRO A 116 23.35 -2.32 2.11
CA PRO A 116 24.17 -2.12 3.28
C PRO A 116 24.14 -3.37 4.17
N GLN A 117 25.25 -3.66 4.86
CA GLN A 117 25.34 -4.77 5.83
C GLN A 117 24.31 -4.63 6.98
N LEU A 118 23.64 -3.48 7.07
CA LEU A 118 22.59 -3.16 8.03
C LEU A 118 21.26 -3.89 7.84
N ALA A 119 21.10 -4.73 6.81
CA ALA A 119 19.86 -5.49 6.61
C ALA A 119 19.42 -6.27 7.87
N ALA A 120 20.37 -6.71 8.70
CA ALA A 120 20.11 -7.41 9.96
C ALA A 120 19.56 -6.53 11.09
N GLN A 121 19.70 -5.21 11.00
CA GLN A 121 19.28 -4.25 12.05
C GLN A 121 18.01 -3.48 11.70
N LEU A 122 17.43 -3.75 10.52
CA LEU A 122 16.18 -3.12 10.12
C LEU A 122 15.02 -3.59 11.02
N PRO A 123 14.06 -2.70 11.33
CA PRO A 123 12.84 -3.12 12.00
C PRO A 123 12.10 -4.15 11.15
N ALA A 124 11.31 -5.03 11.79
CA ALA A 124 10.65 -6.15 11.14
C ALA A 124 9.72 -5.78 9.96
N ASN A 125 9.34 -4.50 9.85
CA ASN A 125 8.50 -3.96 8.80
C ASN A 125 9.28 -3.27 7.67
N GLN A 126 10.59 -3.47 7.63
CA GLN A 126 11.51 -2.98 6.62
C GLN A 126 12.42 -4.12 6.16
N ARG A 127 12.70 -4.17 4.86
CA ARG A 127 13.73 -5.05 4.32
C ARG A 127 14.36 -4.52 3.05
N PHE A 128 15.53 -5.03 2.73
CA PHE A 128 16.10 -4.89 1.39
C PHE A 128 15.68 -6.07 0.50
N GLU A 129 15.35 -5.75 -0.75
CA GLU A 129 15.17 -6.69 -1.85
C GLU A 129 15.97 -6.16 -3.06
N GLY A 130 17.13 -6.75 -3.31
CA GLY A 130 18.11 -6.20 -4.24
C GLY A 130 18.52 -4.77 -3.88
N ALA A 131 18.32 -3.83 -4.80
CA ALA A 131 18.58 -2.41 -4.62
C ALA A 131 17.36 -1.62 -4.13
N SER A 132 16.34 -2.27 -3.56
CA SER A 132 15.13 -1.62 -3.06
C SER A 132 14.98 -1.82 -1.56
N LEU A 133 14.82 -0.73 -0.81
CA LEU A 133 14.33 -0.75 0.56
C LEU A 133 12.79 -0.73 0.52
N ILE A 134 12.19 -1.79 1.04
CA ILE A 134 10.74 -1.97 1.13
C ILE A 134 10.33 -1.74 2.57
N THR A 135 9.42 -0.80 2.79
CA THR A 135 8.82 -0.50 4.10
C THR A 135 7.32 -0.71 4.02
N TRP A 136 6.74 -1.39 5.02
CA TRP A 136 5.29 -1.57 5.09
C TRP A 136 4.74 -1.28 6.49
N ILE A 137 3.48 -0.84 6.55
CA ILE A 137 2.74 -0.68 7.80
C ILE A 137 1.29 -1.14 7.60
N ARG A 138 0.67 -1.66 8.66
CA ARG A 138 -0.70 -2.19 8.56
C ARG A 138 -1.71 -1.06 8.35
N GLY A 139 -2.76 -1.35 7.56
CA GLY A 139 -3.87 -0.45 7.32
C GLY A 139 -3.75 0.33 6.01
N ARG A 140 -4.68 1.27 5.83
CA ARG A 140 -4.76 2.10 4.62
C ARG A 140 -3.79 3.28 4.72
N MET A 141 -3.24 3.67 3.58
CA MET A 141 -2.41 4.84 3.40
C MET A 141 -3.28 6.07 3.16
N ASP A 142 -2.93 7.15 3.82
CA ASP A 142 -3.36 8.52 3.51
C ASP A 142 -2.11 9.37 3.18
N ALA A 143 -2.33 10.59 2.71
CA ALA A 143 -1.23 11.46 2.28
C ALA A 143 -0.26 11.78 3.43
N THR A 144 -0.77 12.07 4.63
CA THR A 144 0.06 12.40 5.81
C THR A 144 0.94 11.23 6.20
N LYS A 145 0.36 10.03 6.29
CA LYS A 145 1.08 8.79 6.59
C LYS A 145 2.10 8.45 5.52
N LEU A 146 1.76 8.62 4.24
CA LEU A 146 2.70 8.42 3.14
C LEU A 146 3.92 9.33 3.28
N MET A 147 3.70 10.64 3.46
CA MET A 147 4.79 11.60 3.59
C MET A 147 5.62 11.34 4.83
N GLY A 148 4.99 10.98 5.96
CA GLY A 148 5.70 10.57 7.17
C GLY A 148 6.57 9.32 6.95
N LEU A 149 6.05 8.32 6.25
CA LEU A 149 6.78 7.09 5.95
C LEU A 149 7.94 7.35 4.98
N LEU A 150 7.72 8.15 3.94
CA LEU A 150 8.76 8.57 3.00
C LEU A 150 9.88 9.34 3.70
N ASN A 151 9.53 10.35 4.52
CA ASN A 151 10.51 11.12 5.28
C ASN A 151 11.32 10.23 6.21
N SER A 152 10.64 9.43 7.05
CA SER A 152 11.32 8.53 7.98
C SER A 152 12.22 7.51 7.28
N THR A 153 11.79 6.97 6.13
CA THR A 153 12.59 5.99 5.39
C THR A 153 13.79 6.65 4.70
N CYS A 154 13.62 7.84 4.11
CA CYS A 154 14.74 8.60 3.57
C CYS A 154 15.72 9.06 4.66
N ASP A 155 15.23 9.50 5.82
CA ASP A 155 16.08 9.87 6.96
C ASP A 155 16.89 8.67 7.46
N ALA A 156 16.27 7.49 7.52
CA ALA A 156 16.98 6.26 7.85
C ALA A 156 18.08 5.92 6.83
N LEU A 157 17.81 6.09 5.52
CA LEU A 157 18.80 5.88 4.46
C LEU A 157 19.95 6.88 4.51
N ASP A 158 19.64 8.17 4.71
CA ASP A 158 20.63 9.26 4.73
C ASP A 158 21.53 9.20 5.98
N GLN A 159 21.07 8.56 7.06
CA GLN A 159 21.87 8.32 8.26
C GLN A 159 22.82 7.12 8.15
N VAL A 160 22.70 6.26 7.13
CA VAL A 160 23.58 5.11 6.98
C VAL A 160 24.99 5.59 6.62
N PRO A 161 25.99 5.37 7.49
CA PRO A 161 27.37 5.77 7.23
C PRO A 161 27.92 5.21 5.91
N PRO A 162 28.73 5.98 5.15
CA PRO A 162 29.30 5.55 3.87
C PRO A 162 30.00 4.19 3.88
N HIS A 163 30.66 3.84 4.99
CA HIS A 163 31.38 2.56 5.14
C HIS A 163 30.45 1.35 5.24
N LEU A 164 29.19 1.53 5.67
CA LEU A 164 28.21 0.44 5.75
C LEU A 164 27.58 0.11 4.40
N TRP A 165 27.76 0.98 3.40
CA TRP A 165 27.40 0.73 2.01
C TRP A 165 28.45 -0.11 1.29
N GLN A 166 29.66 -0.27 1.83
CA GLN A 166 30.72 -1.08 1.19
C GLN A 166 30.54 -2.56 1.55
N GLY A 167 29.72 -3.26 0.77
CA GLY A 167 29.64 -4.72 0.72
C GLY A 167 30.65 -5.30 -0.26
#